data_AF-A0A3D1RA53-F1
#
_entry.id   AF-A0A3D1RA53-F1
#
_cell.length_a   1.000
_cell.length_b   1.000
_cell.length_c   1.000
_cell.angle_alpha   90.00
_cell.angle_beta   90.00
_cell.angle_gamma   90.00
#
_symmetry.space_group_name_H-M   'P 1'
#
loop_
_entity.id
_entity.type
_entity.pdbx_description
1 polymer ?
#
loop_
_entity_poly.entity_id
_entity_poly.type
_entity_poly.pdbx_seq_one_letter_code
_entity_poly.pdbx_strand_id
1 'polypeptide(L)'
;MKPYELDPLTRLARHLKDREVSLKPLKGRAGVESWFPYYAGYSSDFVRETLVGLGVMPGWKVLDPWNGAGTTTSVADPLGCDAIGFDINPVAALVAAARLAHSADATHSRGLARELLAVATRSAARLERTDPLLAWISPRLTRRYRSIERAVLVLLGTKADIAIDLQTETPPPFAAFFLLCLIRTARGFARMKAMTNPTWSSPERRGDATADTFDRAFL
;
A
#
# COMPACT_ATOMS: atom_id res chain seq x y z
N MET A 1 10.93 -45.88 -15.62
CA MET A 1 9.70 -45.25 -15.10
C MET A 1 9.91 -45.05 -13.61
N LYS A 2 10.25 -43.83 -13.14
CA LYS A 2 10.57 -43.63 -11.71
C LYS A 2 9.26 -43.70 -10.90
N PRO A 3 9.13 -44.63 -9.95
CA PRO A 3 7.91 -44.79 -9.18
C PRO A 3 7.89 -43.77 -8.01
N TYR A 4 6.73 -43.14 -7.78
CA TYR A 4 6.38 -42.31 -6.62
C TYR A 4 7.02 -40.93 -6.46
N GLU A 5 7.12 -40.11 -7.50
CA GLU A 5 7.09 -38.67 -7.27
C GLU A 5 5.64 -38.23 -7.04
N LEU A 6 5.34 -37.78 -5.81
CA LEU A 6 4.09 -37.10 -5.53
C LEU A 6 3.97 -35.91 -6.49
N ASP A 7 2.77 -35.71 -7.02
CA ASP A 7 2.49 -34.55 -7.83
C ASP A 7 2.83 -33.26 -7.04
N PRO A 8 3.21 -32.18 -7.73
CA PRO A 8 3.66 -30.96 -7.07
C PRO A 8 2.68 -30.41 -6.02
N LEU A 9 1.36 -30.55 -6.24
CA LEU A 9 0.34 -30.03 -5.32
C LEU A 9 0.21 -30.91 -4.07
N THR A 10 0.28 -32.24 -4.21
CA THR A 10 0.27 -33.13 -3.03
C THR A 10 1.51 -32.92 -2.17
N ARG A 11 2.67 -32.69 -2.80
CA ARG A 11 3.91 -32.34 -2.09
C ARG A 11 3.80 -31.01 -1.35
N LEU A 12 3.24 -30.00 -2.01
CA LEU A 12 2.99 -28.69 -1.44
C LEU A 12 2.01 -28.76 -0.26
N ALA A 13 0.90 -29.48 -0.41
CA ALA A 13 -0.09 -29.65 0.65
C ALA A 13 0.51 -30.31 1.90
N ARG A 14 1.39 -31.30 1.71
CA ARG A 14 2.16 -31.91 2.80
C ARG A 14 3.11 -30.91 3.45
N HIS A 15 3.89 -30.17 2.66
CA HIS A 15 4.80 -29.12 3.16
C HIS A 15 4.07 -28.09 4.04
N LEU A 16 2.94 -27.56 3.56
CA LEU A 16 2.14 -26.59 4.31
C LEU A 16 1.57 -27.16 5.61
N LYS A 17 1.17 -28.44 5.60
CA LYS A 17 0.69 -29.15 6.80
C LYS A 17 1.80 -29.37 7.82
N ASP A 18 2.97 -29.80 7.37
CA ASP A 18 4.14 -30.07 8.23
C ASP A 18 4.69 -28.78 8.87
N ARG A 19 4.47 -27.63 8.24
CA ARG A 19 4.83 -26.29 8.74
C ARG A 19 3.74 -25.60 9.56
N GLU A 20 2.59 -26.25 9.75
CA GLU A 20 1.44 -25.72 10.51
C GLU A 20 0.97 -24.33 10.04
N VAL A 21 1.01 -24.08 8.72
CA VAL A 21 0.79 -22.74 8.16
C VAL A 21 -0.69 -22.36 8.17
N SER A 22 -1.01 -21.20 8.76
CA SER A 22 -2.37 -20.63 8.72
C SER A 22 -2.61 -19.87 7.43
N LEU A 23 -3.71 -20.16 6.73
CA LEU A 23 -4.20 -19.33 5.61
C LEU A 23 -4.62 -17.92 6.05
N LYS A 24 -5.15 -17.80 7.27
CA LYS A 24 -5.67 -16.53 7.78
C LYS A 24 -4.53 -15.70 8.37
N PRO A 25 -4.52 -14.38 8.12
CA PRO A 25 -3.62 -13.46 8.82
C PRO A 25 -3.77 -13.57 10.34
N LEU A 26 -2.67 -13.37 11.07
CA LEU A 26 -2.66 -13.38 12.52
C LEU A 26 -3.57 -12.28 13.09
N LYS A 27 -4.14 -12.54 14.28
CA LYS A 27 -4.88 -11.51 15.04
C LYS A 27 -3.87 -10.46 15.53
N GLY A 28 -4.02 -9.23 15.05
CA GLY A 28 -3.06 -8.15 15.29
C GLY A 28 -1.99 -8.14 14.20
N ARG A 29 -2.22 -7.35 13.15
CA ARG A 29 -1.25 -7.16 12.06
C ARG A 29 -0.05 -6.36 12.58
N ALA A 30 1.17 -6.81 12.29
CA ALA A 30 2.41 -6.13 12.66
C ALA A 30 3.14 -5.60 11.42
N GLY A 31 4.03 -4.62 11.62
CA GLY A 31 4.85 -4.07 10.53
C GLY A 31 4.03 -3.54 9.35
N VAL A 32 4.49 -3.83 8.14
CA VAL A 32 3.91 -3.37 6.86
C VAL A 32 2.46 -3.85 6.66
N GLU A 33 2.08 -4.99 7.22
CA GLU A 33 0.71 -5.49 7.13
C GLU A 33 -0.30 -4.61 7.88
N SER A 34 0.16 -3.89 8.91
CA SER A 34 -0.69 -2.98 9.70
C SER A 34 -1.03 -1.68 8.95
N TRP A 35 -0.32 -1.37 7.86
CA TRP A 35 -0.50 -0.12 7.13
C TRP A 35 -1.89 -0.02 6.47
N PHE A 36 -2.48 -1.15 6.11
CA PHE A 36 -3.82 -1.22 5.55
C PHE A 36 -4.52 -2.52 5.97
N PRO A 37 -5.62 -2.44 6.74
CA PRO A 37 -6.33 -3.61 7.22
C PRO A 37 -7.19 -4.25 6.10
N TYR A 38 -6.54 -4.97 5.19
CA TYR A 38 -7.22 -5.65 4.09
C TYR A 38 -7.85 -6.96 4.57
N TYR A 39 -9.18 -7.05 4.56
CA TYR A 39 -9.93 -8.17 5.14
C TYR A 39 -9.90 -9.45 4.30
N ALA A 40 -9.67 -9.33 2.98
CA ALA A 40 -9.72 -10.44 2.03
C ALA A 40 -8.35 -11.10 1.78
N GLY A 41 -7.30 -10.71 2.52
CA GLY A 41 -5.95 -11.25 2.34
C GLY A 41 -5.72 -12.58 3.07
N TYR A 42 -4.85 -13.41 2.50
CA TYR A 42 -4.19 -14.53 3.19
C TYR A 42 -2.96 -14.04 3.98
N SER A 43 -2.41 -14.90 4.85
CA SER A 43 -1.19 -14.60 5.63
C SER A 43 0.06 -14.56 4.75
N SER A 44 1.06 -13.77 5.15
CA SER A 44 2.38 -13.76 4.49
C SER A 44 3.10 -15.11 4.58
N ASP A 45 2.96 -15.81 5.71
CA ASP A 45 3.55 -17.14 5.91
C ASP A 45 2.98 -18.17 4.93
N PHE A 46 1.68 -18.10 4.64
CA PHE A 46 1.06 -18.95 3.62
C PHE A 46 1.71 -18.77 2.25
N VAL A 47 1.91 -17.53 1.80
CA VAL A 47 2.58 -17.28 0.51
C VAL A 47 4.02 -17.77 0.56
N ARG A 48 4.75 -17.43 1.62
CA ARG A 48 6.17 -17.74 1.75
C ARG A 48 6.39 -19.24 1.68
N GLU A 49 5.68 -20.00 2.51
CA GLU A 49 5.80 -21.46 2.54
C GLU A 49 5.22 -22.10 1.29
N THR A 50 4.27 -21.45 0.61
CA THR A 50 3.80 -21.91 -0.71
C THR A 50 4.91 -21.81 -1.76
N LEU A 51 5.55 -20.65 -1.88
CA LEU A 51 6.64 -20.43 -2.83
C LEU A 51 7.86 -21.32 -2.51
N VAL A 52 8.23 -21.43 -1.23
CA VAL A 52 9.32 -22.32 -0.77
C VAL A 52 8.98 -23.78 -1.06
N GLY A 53 7.77 -24.23 -0.76
CA GLY A 53 7.33 -25.61 -1.02
C GLY A 53 7.27 -25.98 -2.50
N LEU A 54 7.08 -24.98 -3.37
CA LEU A 54 7.19 -25.12 -4.83
C LEU A 54 8.64 -25.09 -5.35
N GLY A 55 9.62 -24.81 -4.48
CA GLY A 55 11.03 -24.73 -4.85
C GLY A 55 11.38 -23.46 -5.62
N VAL A 56 10.76 -22.33 -5.27
CA VAL A 56 11.00 -21.03 -5.92
C VAL A 56 12.49 -20.67 -5.94
N MET A 57 12.94 -20.07 -7.04
CA MET A 57 14.31 -19.59 -7.22
C MET A 57 14.29 -18.11 -7.62
N PRO A 58 15.34 -17.33 -7.30
CA PRO A 58 15.49 -15.97 -7.81
C PRO A 58 15.36 -15.92 -9.33
N GLY A 59 14.66 -14.90 -9.84
CA GLY A 59 14.33 -14.72 -11.25
C GLY A 59 13.05 -15.43 -11.71
N TRP A 60 12.41 -16.24 -10.87
CA TRP A 60 11.08 -16.79 -11.19
C TRP A 60 10.04 -15.68 -11.32
N LYS A 61 9.09 -15.88 -12.24
CA LYS A 61 7.95 -14.98 -12.41
C LYS A 61 6.79 -15.44 -11.55
N VAL A 62 6.24 -14.53 -10.76
CA VAL A 62 5.05 -14.78 -9.92
C VAL A 62 3.95 -13.84 -10.37
N LEU A 63 2.81 -14.39 -10.76
CA LEU A 63 1.64 -13.62 -11.18
C LEU A 63 0.51 -13.77 -10.16
N ASP A 64 0.05 -12.65 -9.61
CA ASP A 64 -1.18 -12.58 -8.83
C ASP A 64 -2.22 -11.71 -9.57
N PRO A 65 -3.24 -12.32 -10.23
CA PRO A 65 -4.25 -11.56 -10.97
C PRO A 65 -5.28 -10.85 -10.05
N TRP A 66 -5.22 -11.07 -8.73
CA TRP A 66 -6.10 -10.49 -7.71
C TRP A 66 -5.29 -10.10 -6.48
N ASN A 67 -4.24 -9.31 -6.70
CA ASN A 67 -3.17 -9.06 -5.75
C ASN A 67 -3.64 -8.37 -4.46
N GLY A 68 -4.79 -7.69 -4.49
CA GLY A 68 -5.31 -6.97 -3.34
C GLY A 68 -4.28 -5.99 -2.79
N ALA A 69 -4.04 -6.07 -1.49
CA ALA A 69 -3.03 -5.24 -0.80
C ALA A 69 -1.58 -5.74 -0.99
N GLY A 70 -1.34 -6.71 -1.87
CA GLY A 70 0.01 -7.08 -2.32
C GLY A 70 0.71 -8.17 -1.54
N THR A 71 0.01 -9.04 -0.80
CA THR A 71 0.67 -10.07 0.02
C THR A 71 1.52 -11.01 -0.84
N THR A 72 1.02 -11.50 -1.99
CA THR A 72 1.84 -12.32 -2.90
C THR A 72 3.08 -11.57 -3.36
N THR A 73 2.90 -10.38 -3.94
CA THR A 73 4.00 -9.61 -4.53
C THR A 73 5.04 -9.20 -3.48
N SER A 74 4.60 -8.78 -2.29
CA SER A 74 5.52 -8.35 -1.21
C SER A 74 6.33 -9.50 -0.61
N VAL A 75 5.82 -10.74 -0.66
CA VAL A 75 6.55 -11.91 -0.17
C VAL A 75 7.47 -12.48 -1.25
N ALA A 76 7.04 -12.42 -2.52
CA ALA A 76 7.84 -12.87 -3.66
C ALA A 76 9.08 -12.00 -3.91
N ASP A 77 8.97 -10.68 -3.71
CA ASP A 77 10.05 -9.71 -3.89
C ASP A 77 11.35 -10.04 -3.11
N PRO A 78 11.34 -10.24 -1.78
CA PRO A 78 12.54 -10.59 -1.04
C PRO A 78 13.06 -12.01 -1.33
N LEU A 79 12.28 -12.86 -2.01
CA LEU A 79 12.72 -14.16 -2.53
C LEU A 79 13.43 -14.02 -3.90
N GLY A 80 13.59 -12.80 -4.41
CA GLY A 80 14.25 -12.49 -5.68
C GLY A 80 13.37 -12.79 -6.90
N CYS A 81 12.05 -12.89 -6.74
CA CYS A 81 11.14 -13.15 -7.84
C CYS A 81 10.75 -11.87 -8.60
N ASP A 82 10.48 -12.01 -9.89
CA ASP A 82 9.81 -10.98 -10.70
C ASP A 82 8.29 -11.12 -10.52
N ALA A 83 7.76 -10.39 -9.54
CA ALA A 83 6.36 -10.50 -9.13
C ALA A 83 5.49 -9.42 -9.78
N ILE A 84 4.40 -9.85 -10.43
CA ILE A 84 3.44 -9.00 -11.12
C ILE A 84 2.07 -9.20 -10.46
N GLY A 85 1.46 -8.11 -10.02
CA GLY A 85 0.16 -8.12 -9.36
C GLY A 85 -0.85 -7.21 -10.05
N PHE A 86 -2.07 -7.68 -10.24
CA PHE A 86 -3.20 -6.89 -10.74
C PHE A 86 -4.32 -6.83 -9.71
N ASP A 87 -4.98 -5.68 -9.59
CA ASP A 87 -6.21 -5.55 -8.82
C ASP A 87 -7.07 -4.43 -9.42
N ILE A 88 -8.39 -4.60 -9.38
CA ILE A 88 -9.34 -3.58 -9.86
C ILE A 88 -9.50 -2.42 -8.88
N ASN A 89 -9.19 -2.62 -7.60
CA ASN A 89 -9.25 -1.60 -6.59
C ASN A 89 -7.96 -0.76 -6.61
N PRO A 90 -8.00 0.51 -7.04
CA PRO A 90 -6.81 1.33 -7.16
C PRO A 90 -6.14 1.60 -5.80
N VAL A 91 -6.91 1.60 -4.70
CA VAL A 91 -6.36 1.75 -3.35
C VAL A 91 -5.60 0.50 -2.94
N ALA A 92 -6.08 -0.69 -3.32
CA ALA A 92 -5.39 -1.94 -3.03
C ALA A 92 -4.07 -2.02 -3.80
N ALA A 93 -4.08 -1.67 -5.10
CA ALA A 93 -2.88 -1.56 -5.92
C ALA A 93 -1.86 -0.54 -5.37
N LEU A 94 -2.33 0.64 -4.94
CA LEU A 94 -1.48 1.65 -4.30
C LEU A 94 -0.82 1.09 -3.03
N VAL A 95 -1.58 0.39 -2.19
CA VAL A 95 -1.05 -0.26 -0.98
C VAL A 95 -0.02 -1.32 -1.35
N ALA A 96 -0.33 -2.19 -2.32
CA ALA A 96 0.58 -3.23 -2.78
C ALA A 96 1.94 -2.63 -3.23
N ALA A 97 1.91 -1.57 -4.03
CA ALA A 97 3.11 -0.86 -4.44
C ALA A 97 3.85 -0.21 -3.26
N ALA A 98 3.13 0.40 -2.32
CA ALA A 98 3.74 1.00 -1.13
C ALA A 98 4.49 -0.05 -0.27
N ARG A 99 4.01 -1.29 -0.21
CA ARG A 99 4.66 -2.37 0.53
C ARG A 99 5.99 -2.83 -0.09
N LEU A 100 6.22 -2.52 -1.36
CA LEU A 100 7.48 -2.79 -2.05
C LEU A 100 8.53 -1.70 -1.79
N ALA A 101 8.19 -0.59 -1.10
CA ALA A 101 9.20 0.36 -0.66
C ALA A 101 10.08 -0.30 0.42
N HIS A 102 11.39 -0.41 0.15
CA HIS A 102 12.28 -1.18 1.01
C HIS A 102 12.48 -0.50 2.37
N SER A 103 12.73 -1.30 3.42
CA SER A 103 12.98 -0.80 4.77
C SER A 103 14.21 0.11 4.89
N ALA A 104 15.19 -0.02 3.97
CA ALA A 104 16.34 0.88 3.89
C ALA A 104 15.95 2.33 3.52
N ASP A 105 14.82 2.51 2.82
CA ASP A 105 14.29 3.83 2.43
C ASP A 105 13.61 4.53 3.61
N ALA A 106 13.11 3.77 4.59
CA ALA A 106 12.38 4.30 5.74
C ALA A 106 13.28 5.15 6.67
N THR A 107 14.58 4.84 6.77
CA THR A 107 15.54 5.61 7.60
C THR A 107 15.75 7.03 7.07
N HIS A 108 15.61 7.24 5.77
CA HIS A 108 15.73 8.55 5.10
C HIS A 108 14.38 9.20 4.79
N SER A 109 13.27 8.48 5.02
CA SER A 109 11.92 8.92 4.65
C SER A 109 11.53 10.25 5.31
N ARG A 110 11.98 10.52 6.54
CA ARG A 110 11.67 11.75 7.26
C ARG A 110 12.32 12.99 6.64
N GLY A 111 13.56 12.88 6.13
CA GLY A 111 14.24 13.98 5.46
C GLY A 111 13.52 14.35 4.17
N LEU A 112 13.21 13.33 3.37
CA LEU A 112 12.45 13.51 2.13
C LEU A 112 11.03 14.01 2.38
N ALA A 113 10.34 13.53 3.43
CA ALA A 113 9.03 14.05 3.83
C ALA A 113 9.08 15.56 4.11
N ARG A 114 10.13 16.05 4.77
CA ARG A 114 10.33 17.50 4.99
C ARG A 114 10.52 18.26 3.67
N GLU A 115 11.27 17.71 2.72
CA GLU A 115 11.43 18.31 1.39
C GLU A 115 10.10 18.34 0.62
N LEU A 116 9.31 17.26 0.69
CA LEU A 116 7.96 17.20 0.12
C LEU A 116 7.06 18.29 0.73
N LEU A 117 7.10 18.48 2.05
CA LEU A 117 6.37 19.55 2.74
C LEU A 117 6.84 20.94 2.31
N ALA A 118 8.15 21.14 2.11
CA ALA A 118 8.72 22.40 1.64
C ALA A 118 8.26 22.73 0.21
N VAL A 119 8.27 21.75 -0.70
CA VAL A 119 7.72 21.89 -2.06
C VAL A 119 6.22 22.20 -2.02
N ALA A 120 5.45 21.47 -1.20
CA ALA A 120 4.02 21.68 -1.04
C ALA A 120 3.67 23.08 -0.49
N THR A 121 4.56 23.69 0.30
CA THR A 121 4.40 25.06 0.78
C THR A 121 4.69 26.09 -0.30
N ARG A 122 5.72 25.87 -1.12
CA ARG A 122 6.09 26.78 -2.23
C ARG A 122 5.07 26.77 -3.37
N SER A 123 4.37 25.66 -3.59
CA SER A 123 3.38 25.51 -4.66
C SER A 123 2.07 24.96 -4.10
N ALA A 124 1.31 25.82 -3.42
CA ALA A 124 0.01 25.43 -2.88
C ALA A 124 -0.96 25.05 -4.01
N ALA A 125 -1.61 23.89 -3.88
CA ALA A 125 -2.60 23.44 -4.85
C ALA A 125 -3.82 24.38 -4.88
N ARG A 126 -4.38 24.56 -6.08
CA ARG A 126 -5.70 25.17 -6.24
C ARG A 126 -6.74 24.15 -5.77
N LEU A 127 -7.66 24.61 -4.92
CA LEU A 127 -8.73 23.77 -4.41
C LEU A 127 -9.95 23.87 -5.33
N GLU A 128 -10.34 22.74 -5.92
CA GLU A 128 -11.56 22.64 -6.70
C GLU A 128 -12.79 22.52 -5.79
N ARG A 129 -13.89 23.18 -6.16
CA ARG A 129 -15.13 23.19 -5.35
C ARG A 129 -15.78 21.80 -5.23
N THR A 130 -15.49 20.92 -6.18
CA THR A 130 -16.01 19.56 -6.30
C THR A 130 -15.05 18.50 -5.74
N ASP A 131 -13.94 18.90 -5.09
CA ASP A 131 -12.98 17.94 -4.56
C ASP A 131 -13.66 17.00 -3.54
N PRO A 132 -13.62 15.67 -3.75
CA PRO A 132 -14.32 14.71 -2.90
C PRO A 132 -13.82 14.73 -1.45
N LEU A 133 -12.58 15.16 -1.18
CA LEU A 133 -12.04 15.27 0.17
C LEU A 133 -12.75 16.34 1.01
N LEU A 134 -13.43 17.30 0.37
CA LEU A 134 -14.24 18.30 1.07
C LEU A 134 -15.40 17.68 1.86
N ALA A 135 -15.82 16.45 1.54
CA ALA A 135 -16.81 15.75 2.36
C ALA A 135 -16.23 15.30 3.72
N TRP A 136 -14.92 15.12 3.81
CA TRP A 136 -14.25 14.43 4.93
C TRP A 136 -13.43 15.35 5.83
N ILE A 137 -12.78 16.35 5.24
CA ILE A 137 -11.87 17.28 5.93
C ILE A 137 -12.12 18.72 5.48
N SER A 138 -11.63 19.69 6.25
CA SER A 138 -11.84 21.12 5.97
C SER A 138 -11.16 21.55 4.67
N PRO A 139 -11.64 22.63 4.00
CA PRO A 139 -11.01 23.17 2.79
C PRO A 139 -9.52 23.46 2.96
N ARG A 140 -9.09 23.89 4.15
CA ARG A 140 -7.67 24.12 4.47
C ARG A 140 -6.87 22.83 4.41
N LEU A 141 -7.36 21.77 5.06
CA LEU A 141 -6.70 20.46 5.04
C LEU A 141 -6.75 19.80 3.66
N THR A 142 -7.85 19.93 2.93
CA THR A 142 -7.94 19.44 1.54
C THR A 142 -6.90 20.13 0.66
N ARG A 143 -6.76 21.46 0.77
CA ARG A 143 -5.73 22.19 0.02
C ARG A 143 -4.33 21.68 0.39
N ARG A 144 -4.05 21.50 1.68
CA ARG A 144 -2.74 21.01 2.13
C ARG A 144 -2.47 19.59 1.64
N TYR A 145 -3.45 18.70 1.72
CA TYR A 145 -3.40 17.34 1.16
C TYR A 145 -3.02 17.38 -0.32
N ARG A 146 -3.75 18.15 -1.14
CA ARG A 146 -3.50 18.25 -2.59
C ARG A 146 -2.13 18.85 -2.91
N SER A 147 -1.63 19.79 -2.10
CA SER A 147 -0.27 20.31 -2.25
C SER A 147 0.79 19.24 -2.00
N ILE A 148 0.62 18.40 -0.97
CA ILE A 148 1.55 17.33 -0.63
C ILE A 148 1.47 16.21 -1.67
N GLU A 149 0.27 15.81 -2.08
CA GLU A 149 0.03 14.84 -3.16
C GLU A 149 0.76 15.28 -4.44
N ARG A 150 0.59 16.54 -4.85
CA ARG A 150 1.29 17.10 -6.00
C ARG A 150 2.81 17.07 -5.84
N ALA A 151 3.33 17.41 -4.65
CA ALA A 151 4.77 17.36 -4.39
C ALA A 151 5.32 15.92 -4.53
N VAL A 152 4.60 14.93 -4.01
CA VAL A 152 4.95 13.51 -4.16
C VAL A 152 4.96 13.10 -5.63
N LEU A 153 3.91 13.45 -6.38
CA LEU A 153 3.80 13.08 -7.79
C LEU A 153 4.87 13.74 -8.66
N VAL A 154 5.18 15.02 -8.42
CA VAL A 154 6.21 15.74 -9.19
C VAL A 154 7.61 15.21 -8.89
N LEU A 155 7.92 14.85 -7.64
CA LEU A 155 9.27 14.45 -7.26
C LEU A 155 9.54 12.95 -7.40
N LEU A 156 8.52 12.11 -7.22
CA LEU A 156 8.65 10.65 -7.11
C LEU A 156 7.69 9.88 -8.03
N GLY A 157 6.65 10.53 -8.54
CA GLY A 157 5.60 9.92 -9.35
C GLY A 157 5.89 9.97 -10.85
N THR A 158 7.13 9.75 -11.27
CA THR A 158 7.49 9.68 -12.68
C THR A 158 7.90 8.26 -13.07
N LYS A 159 7.60 7.90 -14.32
CA LYS A 159 8.06 6.67 -14.96
C LYS A 159 8.68 7.04 -16.30
N ALA A 160 9.98 6.78 -16.46
CA ALA A 160 10.76 7.26 -17.61
C ALA A 160 10.57 8.78 -17.85
N ASP A 161 10.67 9.57 -16.78
CA ASP A 161 10.50 11.04 -16.76
C ASP A 161 9.10 11.57 -17.14
N ILE A 162 8.12 10.69 -17.32
CA ILE A 162 6.73 11.04 -17.57
C ILE A 162 5.96 10.96 -16.26
N ALA A 163 5.20 12.00 -15.92
CA ALA A 163 4.33 12.00 -14.76
C ALA A 163 3.23 10.95 -14.91
N ILE A 164 3.05 10.11 -13.89
CA ILE A 164 2.00 9.10 -13.86
C ILE A 164 0.62 9.74 -13.67
N ASP A 165 -0.40 9.05 -14.17
CA ASP A 165 -1.79 9.32 -13.81
C ASP A 165 -2.28 8.27 -12.80
N LEU A 166 -2.55 8.69 -11.56
CA LEU A 166 -3.04 7.80 -10.49
C LEU A 166 -4.40 7.15 -10.80
N GLN A 167 -5.15 7.63 -11.80
CA GLN A 167 -6.41 6.99 -12.21
C GLN A 167 -6.20 5.78 -13.11
N THR A 168 -5.07 5.71 -13.81
CA THR A 168 -4.80 4.68 -14.82
C THR A 168 -3.55 3.87 -14.53
N GLU A 169 -2.67 4.37 -13.66
CA GLU A 169 -1.37 3.78 -13.36
C GLU A 169 -1.12 3.65 -11.85
N THR A 170 -0.31 2.64 -11.50
CA THR A 170 0.21 2.49 -10.14
C THR A 170 1.53 3.27 -10.01
N PRO A 171 1.69 4.13 -8.99
CA PRO A 171 2.93 4.87 -8.76
C PRO A 171 4.12 3.96 -8.46
N PRO A 172 5.36 4.44 -8.69
CA PRO A 172 6.56 3.80 -8.17
C PRO A 172 6.44 3.53 -6.65
N PRO A 173 7.02 2.43 -6.12
CA PRO A 173 6.83 2.00 -4.74
C PRO A 173 7.03 3.10 -3.69
N PHE A 174 8.06 3.93 -3.85
CA PHE A 174 8.35 4.98 -2.88
C PHE A 174 7.38 6.18 -2.94
N ALA A 175 6.88 6.53 -4.13
CA ALA A 175 5.78 7.48 -4.26
C ALA A 175 4.49 6.93 -3.64
N ALA A 176 4.19 5.64 -3.89
CA ALA A 176 3.06 4.94 -3.31
C ALA A 176 3.11 4.95 -1.76
N PHE A 177 4.30 4.75 -1.19
CA PHE A 177 4.54 4.84 0.25
C PHE A 177 4.13 6.21 0.84
N PHE A 178 4.61 7.32 0.27
CA PHE A 178 4.23 8.65 0.76
C PHE A 178 2.76 8.98 0.52
N LEU A 179 2.18 8.55 -0.60
CA LEU A 179 0.74 8.69 -0.83
C LEU A 179 -0.07 7.91 0.21
N LEU A 180 0.37 6.71 0.58
CA LEU A 180 -0.27 5.93 1.65
C LEU A 180 -0.14 6.62 3.02
N CYS A 181 1.02 7.17 3.36
CA CYS A 181 1.20 8.01 4.55
C CYS A 181 0.25 9.21 4.55
N LEU A 182 0.10 9.89 3.41
CA LEU A 182 -0.79 11.03 3.25
C LEU A 182 -2.27 10.64 3.42
N ILE A 183 -2.70 9.53 2.82
CA ILE A 183 -4.05 8.98 2.99
C ILE A 183 -4.33 8.64 4.45
N ARG A 184 -3.37 7.97 5.12
CA ARG A 184 -3.48 7.63 6.55
C ARG A 184 -3.55 8.87 7.43
N THR A 185 -2.77 9.90 7.11
CA THR A 185 -2.80 11.20 7.78
C THR A 185 -4.19 11.83 7.67
N ALA A 186 -4.71 11.95 6.44
CA ALA A 186 -6.04 12.50 6.20
C ALA A 186 -7.15 11.72 6.91
N ARG A 187 -7.05 10.39 6.91
CA ARG A 187 -7.97 9.50 7.63
C ARG A 187 -7.97 9.76 9.14
N GLY A 188 -6.82 10.10 9.73
CA GLY A 188 -6.71 10.45 11.15
C GLY A 188 -7.44 11.74 11.53
N PHE A 189 -7.61 12.67 10.59
CA PHE A 189 -8.38 13.90 10.82
C PHE A 189 -9.85 13.75 10.41
N ALA A 190 -10.17 12.88 9.45
CA ALA A 190 -11.55 12.64 9.03
C ALA A 190 -12.38 12.03 10.17
N ARG A 191 -13.52 12.65 10.52
CA ARG A 191 -14.46 12.05 11.47
C ARG A 191 -15.41 11.13 10.72
N MET A 192 -15.21 9.84 10.88
CA MET A 192 -15.91 8.80 10.13
C MET A 192 -16.90 8.05 11.01
N LYS A 193 -18.10 7.82 10.49
CA LYS A 193 -19.04 6.89 11.09
C LYS A 193 -18.71 5.47 10.62
N ALA A 194 -18.50 4.56 11.56
CA ALA A 194 -18.35 3.14 11.24
C ALA A 194 -19.70 2.60 10.74
N MET A 195 -19.68 1.86 9.63
CA MET A 195 -20.88 1.18 9.11
C MET A 195 -20.82 -0.31 9.46
N THR A 196 -21.92 -1.04 9.19
CA THR A 196 -22.04 -2.48 9.43
C THR A 196 -20.96 -3.30 8.72
N ASN A 197 -20.47 -2.82 7.57
CA ASN A 197 -19.26 -3.34 6.94
C ASN A 197 -18.04 -2.53 7.39
N PRO A 198 -17.00 -3.13 8.00
CA PRO A 198 -15.83 -2.42 8.52
C PRO A 198 -14.98 -1.73 7.44
N THR A 199 -15.16 -2.09 6.16
CA THR A 199 -14.52 -1.37 5.03
C THR A 199 -15.30 -0.16 4.57
N TRP A 200 -16.57 -0.05 4.96
CA TRP A 200 -17.42 1.05 4.58
C TRP A 200 -17.40 2.11 5.67
N SER A 201 -17.08 3.33 5.28
CA SER A 201 -17.13 4.50 6.15
C SER A 201 -17.85 5.61 5.41
N SER A 202 -18.55 6.45 6.16
CA SER A 202 -19.16 7.68 5.66
C SER A 202 -18.65 8.87 6.47
N PRO A 203 -18.56 10.06 5.86
CA PRO A 203 -18.19 11.26 6.59
C PRO A 203 -19.31 11.60 7.57
N GLU A 204 -18.98 11.66 8.86
CA GLU A 204 -19.92 12.12 9.90
C GLU A 204 -19.87 13.64 10.02
N ARG A 205 -18.65 14.19 10.09
CA ARG A 205 -18.37 15.62 10.09
C ARG A 205 -17.00 15.87 9.48
N ARG A 206 -16.83 17.03 8.86
CA ARG A 206 -15.51 17.47 8.38
C ARG A 206 -14.53 17.58 9.54
N GLY A 207 -13.44 16.83 9.47
CA GLY A 207 -12.27 17.03 10.31
C GLY A 207 -11.62 18.38 10.06
N ASP A 208 -11.05 19.01 11.09
CA ASP A 208 -10.27 20.23 10.93
C ASP A 208 -9.12 20.28 11.93
N ALA A 209 -8.00 20.86 11.48
CA ALA A 209 -6.78 21.07 12.22
C ALA A 209 -5.92 22.13 11.51
N THR A 210 -4.90 22.66 12.19
CA THR A 210 -3.92 23.55 11.54
C THR A 210 -3.09 22.77 10.50
N ALA A 211 -2.60 23.46 9.46
CA ALA A 211 -1.72 22.84 8.47
C ALA A 211 -0.46 22.26 9.11
N ASP A 212 0.11 22.95 10.10
CA ASP A 212 1.25 22.49 10.90
C ASP A 212 0.96 21.19 11.69
N THR A 213 -0.26 21.04 12.22
CA THR A 213 -0.66 19.78 12.88
C THR A 213 -0.82 18.64 11.86
N PHE A 214 -1.33 18.94 10.67
CA PHE A 214 -1.45 17.97 9.58
C PHE A 214 -0.07 17.52 9.08
N ASP A 215 0.85 18.47 8.89
CA ASP A 215 2.23 18.23 8.46
C ASP A 215 3.00 17.38 9.47
N ARG A 216 2.86 17.67 10.78
CA ARG A 216 3.45 16.83 11.84
C ARG A 216 2.93 15.40 11.85
N ALA A 217 1.68 15.18 11.47
CA ALA A 217 1.09 13.85 11.41
C ALA A 217 1.49 13.08 10.14
N PHE A 218 1.91 13.80 9.08
CA PHE A 218 2.47 13.21 7.86
C PHE A 218 3.92 12.75 8.03
N LEU A 219 4.69 13.44 8.89
CA LEU A 219 6.09 13.13 9.23
C LEU A 219 6.25 11.91 10.14
#